data_AF-A0A9E1FTF2-F1
#
_entry.id   AF-A0A9E1FTF2-F1
#
_cell.length_a   1.000
_cell.length_b   1.000
_cell.length_c   1.000
_cell.angle_alpha   90.00
_cell.angle_beta   90.00
_cell.angle_gamma   90.00
#
_symmetry.space_group_name_H-M   'P 1'
#
loop_
_entity.id
_entity.type
_entity.pdbx_description
1 polymer ?
#
loop_
_entity_poly.entity_id
_entity_poly.type
_entity_poly.pdbx_seq_one_letter_code
_entity_poly.pdbx_strand_id
1 'polypeptide(L)' 'VGFVNVIESKELVIANCRAPYIVARGRKGGSNVAAAICNAMLYQIRR' A
#
# COMPACT_ATOMS: atom_id res chain seq x y z
N VAL A 1 3.41 -4.56 6.64
CA VAL A 1 4.72 -4.50 7.32
C VAL A 1 4.97 -5.85 7.94
N GLY A 2 6.21 -6.29 8.04
CA GLY A 2 6.53 -7.56 8.67
C GLY A 2 7.79 -8.20 8.10
N PHE A 3 8.13 -9.36 8.66
CA PHE A 3 9.41 -10.02 8.43
C PHE A 3 9.30 -11.25 7.53
N VAL A 4 8.16 -11.94 7.53
CA VAL A 4 7.91 -13.17 6.77
C VAL A 4 6.90 -12.88 5.65
N ASN A 5 7.17 -13.36 4.44
CA ASN A 5 6.31 -13.28 3.24
C ASN A 5 5.87 -11.88 2.77
N VAL A 6 6.33 -10.80 3.40
CA VAL A 6 5.87 -9.42 3.10
C VAL A 6 6.34 -8.93 1.73
N ILE A 7 7.56 -9.29 1.33
CA ILE A 7 8.09 -8.87 0.03
C ILE A 7 7.36 -9.63 -1.07
N GLU A 8 7.32 -10.97 -0.98
CA GLU A 8 6.66 -11.82 -1.96
C GLU A 8 5.17 -11.47 -2.15
N SER A 9 4.42 -11.31 -1.05
CA SER A 9 3.01 -10.91 -1.11
C SER A 9 2.80 -9.59 -1.86
N LYS A 10 3.71 -8.63 -1.73
CA LYS A 10 3.62 -7.34 -2.43
C LYS A 10 3.99 -7.44 -3.90
N GLU A 11 5.01 -8.22 -4.24
CA GLU A 11 5.38 -8.46 -5.64
C GLU A 11 4.26 -9.20 -6.39
N LEU A 12 3.54 -10.11 -5.72
CA LEU A 12 2.36 -10.76 -6.30
C LEU A 12 1.23 -9.76 -6.64
N VAL A 13 0.99 -8.78 -5.77
CA VAL A 13 0.02 -7.70 -6.04
C VAL A 13 0.50 -6.85 -7.22
N ILE A 14 1.77 -6.47 -7.25
CA ILE A 14 2.33 -5.64 -8.33
C ILE A 14 2.22 -6.34 -9.68
N ALA A 15 2.53 -7.64 -9.72
CA ALA A 15 2.51 -8.42 -10.96
C ALA A 15 1.09 -8.76 -11.45
N ASN A 16 0.13 -9.00 -10.54
CA ASN A 16 -1.13 -9.66 -10.91
C ASN A 16 -2.40 -8.84 -10.61
N CYS A 17 -2.31 -7.72 -9.88
CA CYS A 17 -3.51 -6.99 -9.48
C CYS A 17 -4.14 -6.27 -10.69
N ARG A 18 -5.44 -6.50 -10.88
CA ARG A 18 -6.23 -5.90 -11.96
C ARG A 18 -6.78 -4.50 -11.63
N ALA A 19 -6.84 -4.17 -10.34
CA ALA A 19 -7.30 -2.87 -9.87
C ALA A 19 -6.11 -1.90 -9.69
N PRO A 20 -6.31 -0.58 -9.78
CA PRO A 20 -5.30 0.38 -9.37
C PRO A 20 -4.87 0.14 -7.92
N TYR A 21 -3.57 0.18 -7.65
CA TYR A 21 -3.03 -0.15 -6.33
C TYR A 21 -1.95 0.85 -5.89
N ILE A 22 -1.79 0.96 -4.58
CA ILE A 22 -0.67 1.66 -3.94
C ILE A 22 0.05 0.66 -3.04
N VAL A 23 1.32 0.39 -3.33
CA VAL A 23 2.12 -0.60 -2.59
C VAL A 23 3.42 0.03 -2.11
N ALA A 24 3.64 0.03 -0.80
CA ALA A 24 4.94 0.38 -0.22
C ALA A 24 5.89 -0.81 -0.35
N ARG A 25 6.81 -0.81 -1.33
CA ARG A 25 7.73 -1.93 -1.56
C ARG A 25 8.65 -2.25 -0.37
N GLY A 26 9.16 -3.49 -0.33
CA GLY A 26 10.00 -3.99 0.75
C GLY A 26 9.21 -4.39 2.00
N ARG A 27 9.86 -4.37 3.18
CA ARG A 27 9.26 -4.86 4.44
C ARG A 27 8.44 -3.82 5.22
N LYS A 28 8.59 -2.53 4.90
CA LYS A 28 7.92 -1.42 5.59
C LYS A 28 6.43 -1.32 5.22
N GLY A 29 5.65 -0.57 6.00
CA GLY A 29 4.21 -0.35 5.81
C GLY A 29 3.47 -0.29 7.16
N GLY A 30 2.20 -0.66 7.17
CA GLY A 30 1.39 -0.74 8.40
C GLY A 30 0.19 0.20 8.38
N SER A 31 -0.68 0.09 9.39
CA SER A 31 -1.97 0.78 9.42
C SER A 31 -1.86 2.30 9.37
N ASN A 32 -0.84 2.89 10.02
CA ASN A 32 -0.62 4.34 9.98
C ASN A 32 -0.30 4.85 8.57
N VAL A 33 0.46 4.08 7.78
CA VAL A 33 0.75 4.43 6.39
C VAL A 33 -0.51 4.33 5.54
N ALA A 34 -1.33 3.30 5.76
CA ALA A 34 -2.61 3.17 5.07
C ALA A 34 -3.57 4.33 5.41
N ALA A 35 -3.69 4.69 6.69
CA ALA A 35 -4.50 5.82 7.14
C ALA A 35 -4.02 7.15 6.54
N ALA A 36 -2.70 7.37 6.47
CA ALA A 36 -2.13 8.56 5.84
C ALA A 36 -2.46 8.64 4.34
N ILE A 37 -2.39 7.53 3.61
CA ILE A 37 -2.77 7.46 2.19
C ILE A 37 -4.26 7.79 2.02
N CYS A 38 -5.14 7.19 2.83
CA CYS A 38 -6.57 7.49 2.80
C CYS A 38 -6.85 8.97 3.09
N ASN A 39 -6.22 9.54 4.12
CA ASN A 39 -6.38 10.95 4.46
C ASN A 39 -5.89 11.87 3.34
N ALA A 40 -4.76 11.57 2.71
CA ALA A 40 -4.25 12.33 1.58
C ALA A 40 -5.23 12.33 0.40
N MET A 41 -5.81 11.18 0.05
CA MET A 41 -6.83 11.09 -1.00
C MET A 41 -8.07 11.92 -0.65
N LEU A 42 -8.54 11.82 0.60
CA LEU A 42 -9.68 12.62 1.07
C LEU A 42 -9.41 14.13 1.03
N TYR A 43 -8.18 14.56 1.32
CA TYR A 43 -7.81 15.98 1.18
C TYR A 43 -7.72 16.41 -0.29
N GLN A 44 -7.26 15.54 -1.19
CA GLN A 44 -7.23 15.83 -2.63
C GLN A 44 -8.63 15.93 -3.24
N ILE A 45 -9.60 15.13 -2.77
CA ILE A 45 -11.00 15.21 -3.23
C ILE A 45 -11.71 16.48 -2.74
N ARG A 46 -11.31 17.01 -1.57
CA ARG A 46 -11.92 18.20 -0.96
C ARG A 46 -11.28 19.53 -1.40
N ARG A 47 -10.21 19.49 -2.21
CA ARG A 47 -9.62 20.67 -2.84
C ARG A 47 -10.11 20.79 -4.28
#